data_AF-A0A644ZUX8-F1
#
_entry.id   AF-A0A644ZUX8-F1
#
_cell.length_a   1.000
_cell.length_b   1.000
_cell.length_c   1.000
_cell.angle_alpha   90.00
_cell.angle_beta   90.00
_cell.angle_gamma   90.00
#
_symmetry.space_group_name_H-M   'P 1'
#
loop_
_entity.id
_entity.type
_entity.pdbx_description
1 polymer ?
#
loop_
_entity_poly.entity_id
_entity_poly.type
_entity_poly.pdbx_seq_one_letter_code
_entity_poly.pdbx_strand_id
1 'polypeptide(L)'
;MWHLEVKNQFETHQIVQPIFISTENNSFPAFAQSIWDKLIQESNYFDCLGVLSLNESKNIFKTISNKAEELLLVKYEEFEKLILQNTSKIKSNKEKAFSFQEKQMNRIGIENIKQARLGRLYKEKEIWESTFSSASQIVPSLTCLLMVNIVNE
;
A
#
# COMPACT_ATOMS: atom_id res chain seq x y z
N MET A 1 -17.15 -0.17 -4.00
CA MET A 1 -16.16 -1.13 -3.47
C MET A 1 -14.78 -0.67 -3.89
N TRP A 2 -13.89 -0.43 -2.94
CA TRP A 2 -12.54 0.09 -3.20
C TRP A 2 -11.48 -0.85 -2.66
N HIS A 3 -10.39 -1.01 -3.40
CA HIS A 3 -9.20 -1.76 -3.00
C HIS A 3 -8.04 -0.78 -2.87
N LEU A 4 -7.53 -0.65 -1.64
CA LEU A 4 -6.30 0.08 -1.35
C LEU A 4 -5.18 -0.95 -1.16
N GLU A 5 -4.13 -0.83 -1.95
CA GLU A 5 -2.87 -1.57 -1.81
C GLU A 5 -1.74 -0.58 -1.59
N VAL A 6 -0.90 -0.82 -0.59
CA VAL A 6 0.29 -0.02 -0.30
C VAL A 6 1.46 -0.97 -0.11
N LYS A 7 2.50 -0.81 -0.92
CA LYS A 7 3.61 -1.77 -0.95
C LYS A 7 4.96 -1.12 -1.19
N ASN A 8 6.01 -1.88 -0.87
CA ASN A 8 7.36 -1.68 -1.39
C ASN A 8 7.89 -3.06 -1.86
N GLN A 9 9.20 -3.23 -2.06
CA GLN A 9 9.74 -4.53 -2.49
C GLN A 9 9.78 -5.59 -1.37
N PHE A 10 9.60 -5.20 -0.11
CA PHE A 10 9.73 -6.08 1.06
C PHE A 10 8.38 -6.59 1.56
N GLU A 11 7.32 -5.79 1.43
CA GLU A 11 6.00 -6.13 1.96
C GLU A 11 4.86 -5.45 1.20
N THR A 12 3.64 -5.93 1.44
CA THR A 12 2.40 -5.37 0.88
C THR A 12 1.33 -5.40 1.95
N HIS A 13 0.66 -4.26 2.14
CA HIS A 13 -0.54 -4.14 2.97
C HIS A 13 -1.72 -3.76 2.06
N GLN A 14 -2.88 -4.36 2.29
CA GLN A 14 -4.03 -4.11 1.45
C GLN A 14 -5.34 -4.25 2.22
N ILE A 15 -6.37 -3.57 1.73
CA ILE A 15 -7.74 -3.68 2.23
C ILE A 15 -8.73 -3.50 1.09
N VAL A 16 -9.83 -4.24 1.16
CA VAL A 16 -11.01 -4.04 0.31
C VAL A 16 -12.12 -3.51 1.21
N GLN A 17 -12.56 -2.28 1.00
CA GLN A 17 -13.51 -1.59 1.90
C GLN A 17 -14.67 -0.95 1.14
N PRO A 18 -15.94 -1.23 1.52
CA PRO A 18 -17.08 -0.59 0.90
C PRO A 18 -17.14 0.86 1.38
N ILE A 19 -17.46 1.76 0.44
CA ILE A 19 -17.64 3.18 0.70
C ILE A 19 -19.02 3.52 0.19
N PHE A 20 -19.82 4.18 1.03
CA PHE A 20 -21.12 4.72 0.68
C PHE A 20 -21.05 6.23 0.81
N ILE A 21 -21.45 6.93 -0.25
CA ILE A 21 -21.49 8.38 -0.33
C ILE A 21 -22.92 8.78 -0.69
N SER A 22 -23.55 9.61 0.13
CA SER A 22 -24.88 10.13 -0.16
C SER A 22 -24.84 11.20 -1.24
N THR A 23 -26.01 11.60 -1.74
CA THR A 23 -26.16 12.73 -2.68
C THR A 23 -25.64 14.06 -2.11
N GLU A 24 -25.60 14.20 -0.79
CA GLU A 24 -25.04 15.35 -0.06
C GLU A 24 -23.52 15.23 0.21
N ASN A 25 -22.86 14.23 -0.40
CA ASN A 25 -21.42 13.94 -0.23
C ASN A 25 -21.00 13.51 1.18
N ASN A 26 -21.96 13.05 2.00
CA ASN A 26 -21.70 12.50 3.33
C ASN A 26 -21.35 11.01 3.24
N SER A 27 -20.42 10.55 4.08
CA SER A 27 -19.97 9.15 4.11
C SER A 27 -20.49 8.43 5.35
N PHE A 28 -21.01 7.21 5.16
CA PHE A 28 -21.59 6.40 6.22
C PHE A 28 -21.03 4.96 6.19
N PRO A 29 -19.92 4.69 6.92
CA PRO A 29 -19.24 3.40 6.85
C PRO A 29 -20.11 2.20 7.24
N ALA A 30 -20.95 2.33 8.28
CA ALA A 30 -21.84 1.26 8.74
C ALA A 30 -22.89 0.90 7.67
N PHE A 31 -23.41 1.90 6.96
CA PHE A 31 -24.34 1.69 5.86
C PHE A 31 -23.66 1.03 4.65
N ALA A 32 -22.41 1.42 4.36
CA ALA A 32 -21.66 0.84 3.24
C ALA A 32 -21.52 -0.68 3.37
N GLN A 33 -21.18 -1.16 4.57
CA GLN A 33 -21.08 -2.60 4.82
C GLN A 33 -22.44 -3.28 4.71
N SER A 34 -23.47 -2.73 5.35
CA SER A 34 -24.81 -3.33 5.32
C SER A 34 -25.38 -3.43 3.90
N ILE A 35 -25.20 -2.40 3.08
CA ILE A 35 -25.61 -2.40 1.67
C ILE A 35 -24.87 -3.47 0.89
N TRP A 36 -23.56 -3.58 1.13
CA TRP A 36 -22.72 -4.57 0.46
C TRP A 36 -23.12 -6.00 0.82
N ASP A 37 -23.38 -6.26 2.10
CA ASP A 37 -23.83 -7.57 2.57
C ASP A 37 -25.15 -7.96 1.92
N LYS A 38 -26.12 -7.03 1.85
CA LYS A 38 -27.40 -7.25 1.14
C LYS A 38 -27.19 -7.55 -0.34
N LEU A 39 -26.28 -6.85 -1.00
CA LEU A 39 -26.01 -7.02 -2.44
C LEU A 39 -25.44 -8.41 -2.75
N ILE A 40 -24.68 -9.01 -1.83
CA ILE A 40 -24.10 -10.35 -1.99
C ILE A 40 -25.08 -11.45 -1.56
N GLN A 41 -25.78 -11.25 -0.45
CA GLN A 41 -26.52 -12.33 0.22
C GLN A 41 -27.96 -12.47 -0.25
N GLU A 42 -28.59 -11.38 -0.69
CA GLU A 42 -30.01 -11.35 -0.99
C GLU A 42 -30.23 -11.17 -2.49
N SER A 43 -30.34 -12.30 -3.23
CA SER A 43 -30.37 -12.33 -4.69
C SER A 43 -31.48 -11.50 -5.35
N ASN A 44 -32.50 -11.10 -4.58
CA ASN A 44 -33.67 -10.36 -5.05
C ASN A 44 -33.89 -9.04 -4.29
N TYR A 45 -32.91 -8.56 -3.51
CA TYR A 45 -33.08 -7.32 -2.75
C TYR A 45 -32.92 -6.07 -3.62
N PHE A 46 -32.14 -6.17 -4.70
CA PHE A 46 -31.90 -5.06 -5.62
C PHE A 46 -32.33 -5.43 -7.04
N ASP A 47 -33.10 -4.54 -7.66
CA ASP A 47 -33.40 -4.59 -9.09
C ASP A 47 -32.42 -3.69 -9.86
N CYS A 48 -31.85 -4.23 -10.94
CA CYS A 48 -30.98 -3.46 -11.82
C CYS A 48 -31.82 -2.60 -12.77
N LEU A 49 -31.95 -1.31 -12.46
CA LEU A 49 -32.71 -0.35 -13.28
C LEU A 49 -31.99 0.04 -14.59
N GLY A 50 -30.68 -0.16 -14.66
CA GLY A 50 -29.90 0.14 -15.85
C GLY A 50 -28.45 0.50 -15.56
N VAL A 51 -27.80 1.09 -16.56
CA VAL A 51 -26.41 1.55 -16.49
C VAL A 51 -26.32 3.03 -16.83
N LEU A 52 -25.39 3.73 -16.19
CA LEU A 52 -25.11 5.13 -16.50
C LEU A 52 -24.49 5.27 -17.89
N SER A 53 -24.73 6.40 -18.56
CA SER A 53 -24.04 6.69 -19.81
C SER A 53 -22.54 6.89 -19.59
N LEU A 54 -21.74 6.77 -20.66
CA LEU A 54 -20.28 6.90 -20.58
C LEU A 54 -19.82 8.28 -20.07
N ASN A 55 -20.55 9.35 -20.36
CA ASN A 55 -20.19 10.69 -19.90
C ASN A 55 -20.55 10.90 -18.43
N GLU A 56 -21.73 10.43 -18.01
CA GLU A 56 -22.15 10.49 -16.61
C GLU A 56 -21.25 9.64 -15.72
N SER A 57 -20.93 8.41 -16.16
CA SER A 57 -20.09 7.50 -15.39
C SER A 57 -18.68 8.06 -15.18
N LYS A 58 -18.07 8.69 -16.18
CA LYS A 58 -16.75 9.37 -16.04
C LYS A 58 -16.78 10.50 -15.02
N ASN A 59 -17.80 11.34 -15.06
CA ASN A 59 -17.92 12.49 -14.16
C ASN A 59 -18.15 12.03 -12.71
N ILE A 60 -19.07 11.09 -12.52
CA ILE A 60 -19.37 10.50 -11.21
C ILE A 60 -18.12 9.79 -10.67
N PHE A 61 -17.47 8.97 -11.50
CA PHE A 61 -16.27 8.25 -11.10
C PHE A 61 -15.19 9.21 -10.59
N LYS A 62 -14.92 10.31 -11.31
CA LYS A 62 -13.93 11.31 -10.88
C LYS A 62 -14.26 11.90 -9.51
N THR A 63 -15.51 12.32 -9.29
CA THR A 63 -15.94 12.90 -8.02
C THR A 63 -15.85 11.89 -6.87
N ILE A 64 -16.34 10.67 -7.09
CA ILE A 64 -16.34 9.61 -6.09
C ILE A 64 -14.91 9.11 -5.80
N SER A 65 -14.02 9.11 -6.80
CA SER A 65 -12.61 8.74 -6.61
C SER A 65 -11.90 9.69 -5.65
N ASN A 66 -12.03 11.00 -5.86
CA ASN A 66 -11.47 12.00 -4.95
C ASN A 66 -11.99 11.80 -3.51
N LYS A 67 -13.30 11.52 -3.37
CA LYS A 67 -13.88 11.27 -2.05
C LYS A 67 -13.37 9.97 -1.42
N ALA A 68 -13.16 8.92 -2.21
CA ALA A 68 -12.59 7.67 -1.76
C ALA A 68 -11.14 7.84 -1.28
N GLU A 69 -10.33 8.65 -1.97
CA GLU A 69 -8.97 9.01 -1.53
C GLU A 69 -9.00 9.69 -0.16
N GLU A 70 -9.86 10.70 0.03
CA GLU A 70 -10.03 11.38 1.33
C GLU A 70 -10.38 10.39 2.46
N LEU A 71 -11.34 9.50 2.19
CA LEU A 71 -11.85 8.56 3.19
C LEU A 71 -10.84 7.46 3.55
N LEU A 72 -9.99 7.06 2.59
CA LEU A 72 -9.00 6.00 2.79
C LEU A 72 -7.61 6.54 3.17
N LEU A 73 -7.42 7.86 3.20
CA LEU A 73 -6.14 8.50 3.57
C LEU A 73 -5.62 8.01 4.93
N VAL A 74 -6.48 7.97 5.95
CA VAL A 74 -6.10 7.49 7.29
C VAL A 74 -5.58 6.04 7.24
N LYS A 75 -6.19 5.20 6.40
CA LYS A 75 -5.77 3.80 6.25
C LYS A 75 -4.48 3.69 5.46
N TYR A 76 -4.28 4.54 4.45
CA TYR A 76 -3.01 4.68 3.74
C TYR A 76 -1.88 5.07 4.71
N GLU A 77 -2.07 6.10 5.53
CA GLU A 77 -1.07 6.58 6.49
C GLU A 77 -0.70 5.49 7.53
N GLU A 78 -1.68 4.69 7.96
CA GLU A 78 -1.44 3.53 8.81
C GLU A 78 -0.52 2.51 8.14
N PHE A 79 -0.81 2.14 6.89
CA PHE A 79 0.02 1.21 6.12
C PHE A 79 1.41 1.78 5.82
N GLU A 80 1.49 3.05 5.43
CA GLU A 80 2.75 3.75 5.19
C GLU A 80 3.64 3.71 6.44
N LYS A 81 3.08 4.00 7.62
CA LYS A 81 3.81 3.95 8.90
C LYS A 81 4.34 2.54 9.19
N LEU A 82 3.55 1.50 8.96
CA LEU A 82 3.99 0.10 9.17
C LEU A 82 5.16 -0.25 8.25
N ILE A 83 5.06 0.10 6.97
CA ILE A 83 6.10 -0.17 5.97
C ILE A 83 7.39 0.60 6.30
N LEU A 84 7.29 1.87 6.69
CA LEU A 84 8.44 2.68 7.10
C LEU A 84 9.15 2.09 8.33
N GLN A 85 8.38 1.60 9.31
CA GLN A 85 8.93 0.95 10.51
C GLN A 85 9.69 -0.33 10.16
N ASN A 86 9.12 -1.19 9.30
CA ASN A 86 9.78 -2.42 8.90
C ASN A 86 11.02 -2.16 8.03
N THR A 87 10.92 -1.24 7.07
CA THR A 87 12.05 -0.78 6.25
C THR A 87 13.20 -0.28 7.12
N SER A 88 12.89 0.52 8.16
CA SER A 88 13.90 1.01 9.11
C SER A 88 14.58 -0.13 9.89
N LYS A 89 13.81 -1.18 10.28
CA LYS A 89 14.36 -2.38 10.92
C LYS A 89 15.28 -3.16 9.98
N ILE A 90 14.87 -3.36 8.72
CA ILE A 90 15.67 -4.04 7.70
C ILE A 90 17.01 -3.32 7.52
N LYS A 91 16.97 -1.99 7.40
CA LYS A 91 18.17 -1.16 7.28
C LYS A 91 19.10 -1.30 8.49
N SER A 92 18.56 -1.11 9.70
CA SER A 92 19.33 -1.22 10.94
C SER A 92 19.98 -2.61 11.10
N ASN A 93 19.26 -3.68 10.75
CA ASN A 93 19.79 -5.04 10.82
C ASN A 93 20.93 -5.26 9.83
N LYS A 94 20.82 -4.73 8.60
CA LYS A 94 21.89 -4.82 7.61
C LYS A 94 23.13 -4.04 8.04
N GLU A 95 22.97 -2.83 8.57
CA GLU A 95 24.08 -1.99 9.07
C GLU A 95 24.82 -2.67 10.23
N LYS A 96 24.08 -3.30 11.15
CA LYS A 96 24.65 -4.08 12.25
C LYS A 96 25.42 -5.29 11.73
N ALA A 97 24.85 -6.04 10.79
CA ALA A 97 25.51 -7.20 10.18
C ALA A 97 26.81 -6.80 9.46
N PHE A 98 26.79 -5.70 8.70
CA PHE A 98 27.98 -5.15 8.05
C PHE A 98 29.05 -4.77 9.09
N SER A 99 28.67 -4.01 10.11
CA SER A 99 29.60 -3.56 11.16
C SER A 99 30.22 -4.72 11.92
N PHE A 100 29.44 -5.79 12.14
CA PHE A 100 29.94 -7.02 12.74
C PHE A 100 30.96 -7.72 11.82
N GLN A 101 30.65 -7.87 10.53
CA GLN A 101 31.56 -8.49 9.56
C GLN A 101 32.87 -7.70 9.42
N GLU A 102 32.78 -6.38 9.33
CA GLU A 102 33.93 -5.47 9.26
C GLU A 102 34.84 -5.63 10.49
N LYS A 103 34.26 -5.64 11.70
CA LYS A 103 35.01 -5.87 12.95
C LYS A 103 35.72 -7.23 12.96
N GLN A 104 35.04 -8.29 12.51
CA GLN A 104 35.62 -9.64 12.48
C GLN A 104 36.79 -9.74 11.50
N MET A 105 36.68 -9.12 10.32
CA MET A 105 37.75 -9.11 9.32
C MET A 105 38.97 -8.30 9.76
N ASN A 106 38.80 -7.36 10.70
CA ASN A 106 39.88 -6.53 11.21
C ASN A 106 40.78 -7.21 12.25
N ARG A 107 40.37 -8.35 12.84
CA ARG A 107 41.03 -8.93 14.02
C ARG A 107 42.37 -9.62 13.75
N ILE A 108 42.47 -10.47 12.72
CA ILE A 108 43.66 -11.30 12.46
C ILE A 108 43.75 -11.58 10.95
N GLY A 109 44.93 -11.44 10.35
CA GLY A 109 45.18 -11.88 8.98
C GLY A 109 46.37 -11.20 8.32
N ILE A 110 46.82 -11.76 7.19
CA ILE A 110 47.80 -11.12 6.30
C ILE A 110 47.17 -9.86 5.71
N GLU A 111 47.85 -8.72 5.81
CA GLU A 111 47.31 -7.40 5.46
C GLU A 111 46.69 -7.36 4.06
N ASN A 112 47.37 -7.91 3.05
CA ASN A 112 46.87 -7.95 1.67
C ASN A 112 45.54 -8.72 1.54
N ILE A 113 45.37 -9.83 2.26
CA ILE A 113 44.14 -10.63 2.25
C ILE A 113 43.01 -9.88 2.97
N LYS A 114 43.34 -9.21 4.08
CA LYS A 114 42.40 -8.39 4.84
C LYS A 114 41.86 -7.23 3.99
N GLN A 115 42.73 -6.49 3.31
CA GLN A 115 42.33 -5.37 2.45
C GLN A 115 41.45 -5.82 1.29
N ALA A 116 41.76 -6.94 0.65
CA ALA A 116 40.93 -7.50 -0.42
C ALA A 116 39.52 -7.86 0.07
N ARG A 117 39.40 -8.48 1.26
CA ARG A 117 38.11 -8.84 1.86
C ARG A 117 37.29 -7.62 2.28
N LEU A 118 37.92 -6.62 2.87
CA LEU A 118 37.28 -5.36 3.26
C LEU A 118 36.78 -4.60 2.03
N GLY A 119 37.60 -4.48 0.97
CA GLY A 119 37.19 -3.84 -0.28
C GLY A 119 35.96 -4.48 -0.90
N ARG A 120 35.88 -5.82 -0.89
CA ARG A 120 34.67 -6.54 -1.34
C ARG A 120 33.46 -6.23 -0.45
N LEU A 121 33.63 -6.25 0.87
CA LEU A 121 32.56 -5.96 1.82
C LEU A 121 32.00 -4.53 1.65
N TYR A 122 32.87 -3.53 1.48
CA TYR A 122 32.43 -2.15 1.20
C TYR A 122 31.67 -2.03 -0.11
N LYS A 123 32.15 -2.71 -1.17
CA LYS A 123 31.44 -2.74 -2.47
C LYS A 123 30.06 -3.39 -2.35
N GLU A 124 29.95 -4.49 -1.61
CA GLU A 124 28.66 -5.15 -1.33
C GLU A 124 27.72 -4.22 -0.54
N LYS A 125 28.24 -3.45 0.41
CA LYS A 125 27.46 -2.43 1.14
C LYS A 125 26.96 -1.33 0.21
N GLU A 126 27.81 -0.76 -0.63
CA GLU A 126 27.44 0.31 -1.56
C GLU A 126 26.35 -0.14 -2.56
N ILE A 127 26.49 -1.35 -3.11
CA ILE A 127 25.47 -1.96 -3.98
C ILE A 127 24.16 -2.17 -3.19
N TRP A 128 24.25 -2.63 -1.94
CA TRP A 128 23.07 -2.82 -1.12
C TRP A 128 22.39 -1.48 -0.79
N GLU A 129 23.14 -0.44 -0.42
CA GLU A 129 22.59 0.88 -0.09
C GLU A 129 21.89 1.52 -1.30
N SER A 130 22.50 1.43 -2.49
CA SER A 130 21.90 1.94 -3.73
C SER A 130 20.61 1.21 -4.10
N THR A 131 20.60 -0.12 -4.02
CA THR A 131 19.40 -0.92 -4.32
C THR A 131 18.31 -0.81 -3.25
N PHE A 132 18.71 -0.66 -1.98
CA PHE A 132 17.78 -0.53 -0.86
C PHE A 132 16.95 0.74 -0.95
N SER A 133 17.52 1.86 -1.41
CA SER A 133 16.77 3.11 -1.58
C SER A 133 15.58 2.93 -2.52
N SER A 134 15.77 2.29 -3.68
CA SER A 134 14.69 1.99 -4.62
C SER A 134 13.73 0.94 -4.05
N ALA A 135 14.25 -0.10 -3.39
CA ALA A 135 13.43 -1.15 -2.79
C ALA A 135 12.51 -0.65 -1.67
N SER A 136 12.91 0.41 -0.98
CA SER A 136 12.18 1.02 0.13
C SER A 136 11.06 1.99 -0.28
N GLN A 137 10.99 2.38 -1.55
CA GLN A 137 9.97 3.30 -2.04
C GLN A 137 8.58 2.71 -1.86
N ILE A 138 7.69 3.51 -1.25
CA ILE A 138 6.30 3.12 -1.01
C ILE A 138 5.47 3.52 -2.22
N VAL A 139 4.73 2.56 -2.76
CA VAL A 139 3.88 2.73 -3.93
C VAL A 139 2.44 2.40 -3.52
N PRO A 140 1.56 3.41 -3.37
CA PRO A 140 0.13 3.19 -3.19
C PRO A 140 -0.58 2.93 -4.52
N SER A 141 -1.67 2.17 -4.43
CA SER A 141 -2.65 1.95 -5.49
C SER A 141 -4.04 1.96 -4.90
N LEU A 142 -4.92 2.80 -5.44
CA LEU A 142 -6.34 2.82 -5.09
C LEU A 142 -7.17 2.47 -6.33
N THR A 143 -7.85 1.33 -6.27
CA THR A 143 -8.62 0.79 -7.40
C THR A 143 -10.10 0.70 -7.04
N CYS A 144 -10.96 1.25 -7.89
CA CYS A 144 -12.41 1.03 -7.78
C CYS A 144 -12.75 -0.33 -8.41
N LEU A 145 -13.26 -1.25 -7.61
CA LEU A 145 -13.65 -2.59 -8.08
C LEU A 145 -15.08 -2.61 -8.62
N LEU A 146 -15.97 -1.85 -7.97
CA LEU A 146 -17.38 -1.78 -8.32
C LEU A 146 -17.98 -0.48 -7.81
N MET A 147 -18.79 0.15 -8.63
CA MET A 147 -19.57 1.34 -8.29
C MET A 147 -21.03 1.08 -8.66
N VAL A 148 -21.92 1.27 -7.70
CA VAL A 148 -23.37 1.16 -7.90
C VAL A 148 -24.00 2.45 -7.41
N ASN A 149 -25.01 2.92 -8.14
CA ASN A 149 -25.87 4.00 -7.69
C ASN A 149 -27.13 3.39 -7.10
N ILE A 150 -27.48 3.76 -5.87
CA ILE A 150 -28.68 3.25 -5.20
C ILE A 150 -29.72 4.34 -5.22
N VAL A 151 -30.89 4.01 -5.76
CA VAL A 151 -32.06 4.87 -5.77
C VAL A 151 -33.16 4.21 -4.94
N ASN A 152 -34.00 5.03 -4.32
CA ASN A 152 -35.19 4.56 -3.61
C ASN A 152 -36.38 4.94 -4.49
N GLU A 153 -37.13 3.96 -4.97
CA GLU A 153 -38.40 4.18 -5.69
C GLU A 153 -39.58 4.27 -4.70
#